data_AF-A0A9D2D965-F1
#
_entry.id   AF-A0A9D2D965-F1
#
_cell.length_a   1.000
_cell.length_b   1.000
_cell.length_c   1.000
_cell.angle_alpha   90.00
_cell.angle_beta   90.00
_cell.angle_gamma   90.00
#
_symmetry.space_group_name_H-M   'P 1'
#
loop_
_entity.id
_entity.type
_entity.pdbx_description
1 polymer ?
#
loop_
_entity_poly.entity_id
_entity_poly.type
_entity_poly.pdbx_seq_one_letter_code
_entity_poly.pdbx_strand_id
1 'polypeptide(L)'
;LSLDGIPVKGRFGCSTCWNPLQPEAEPDKETEELMAEYGCSRDYGWLFLRTSCEWEDSPVLSPKKLECVLSARKRPVTAAHFATDEREESDTEKRVELTHPITGDTYTLTVRSCETGQHDGNWGDRDDDWEYPSWYQALTYTVEPELPIEDLTVQDCAKGGQPRRKEKEHKEDGEGSSLCAVSVAVVPSYPQDEGDGLKIRAACSSLYFEPVDKVEWRAVFHVKEKKELCVTAKLG
;
A
#
# COMPACT_ATOMS: atom_id res chain seq x y z
N LEU A 1 8.63 17.90 5.26
CA LEU A 1 8.75 19.37 5.36
C LEU A 1 10.06 19.75 4.69
N SER A 2 10.09 20.85 3.96
CA SER A 2 11.31 21.39 3.35
C SER A 2 11.37 22.89 3.60
N LEU A 3 12.59 23.42 3.75
CA LEU A 3 12.85 24.85 3.78
C LEU A 3 13.66 25.21 2.54
N ASP A 4 13.18 26.18 1.76
CA ASP A 4 13.80 26.60 0.50
C ASP A 4 14.11 25.42 -0.46
N GLY A 5 13.24 24.40 -0.44
CA GLY A 5 13.37 23.18 -1.24
C GLY A 5 14.28 22.10 -0.64
N ILE A 6 14.99 22.39 0.45
CA ILE A 6 15.87 21.45 1.14
C ILE A 6 15.06 20.68 2.21
N PRO A 7 15.02 19.34 2.15
CA PRO A 7 14.36 18.55 3.19
C PRO A 7 14.98 18.80 4.56
N VAL A 8 14.16 19.10 5.57
CA VAL A 8 14.63 19.28 6.95
C VAL A 8 14.40 18.00 7.75
N LYS A 9 15.35 17.68 8.64
CA LYS A 9 15.24 16.51 9.51
C LYS A 9 14.28 16.79 10.66
N GLY A 10 13.17 16.06 10.71
CA GLY A 10 12.21 16.15 11.81
C GLY A 10 12.80 15.66 13.13
N ARG A 11 12.43 16.31 14.24
CA ARG A 11 12.87 15.94 15.60
C ARG A 11 11.73 15.43 16.46
N PHE A 12 10.72 16.28 16.64
CA PHE A 12 9.53 15.97 17.41
C PHE A 12 8.32 16.55 16.68
N GLY A 13 7.17 15.91 16.81
CA GLY A 13 5.91 16.45 16.35
C GLY A 13 4.78 16.00 17.24
N CYS A 14 3.78 16.85 17.38
CA CYS A 14 2.48 16.49 17.94
C CYS A 14 1.38 16.97 17.01
N SER A 15 0.21 16.37 17.15
CA SER A 15 -0.96 16.75 16.38
C SER A 15 -2.22 16.52 17.18
N THR A 16 -3.23 17.32 16.89
CA THR A 16 -4.61 17.02 17.28
C THR A 16 -5.56 17.31 16.12
N CYS A 17 -6.77 16.75 16.15
CA CYS A 17 -7.70 16.86 15.04
C CYS A 17 -9.16 16.85 15.47
N TRP A 18 -9.99 17.48 14.63
CA TRP A 18 -11.43 17.34 14.64
C TRP A 18 -11.86 16.61 13.37
N ASN A 19 -12.72 15.60 13.52
CA ASN A 19 -13.27 14.84 12.40
C ASN A 19 -14.79 14.71 12.54
N PRO A 20 -15.59 15.45 11.75
CA PRO A 20 -17.05 15.39 11.86
C PRO A 20 -17.66 14.02 11.46
N LEU A 21 -16.87 13.14 10.82
CA LEU A 21 -17.29 11.78 10.49
C LEU A 21 -17.06 10.78 11.64
N GLN A 22 -16.51 11.24 12.77
CA GLN A 22 -16.36 10.47 13.99
C GLN A 22 -17.08 11.20 15.13
N PRO A 23 -18.41 11.33 15.07
CA PRO A 23 -19.18 12.16 16.00
C PRO A 23 -19.14 11.63 17.44
N GLU A 24 -18.78 10.36 17.65
CA GLU A 24 -18.64 9.77 18.98
C GLU A 24 -17.34 10.18 19.68
N ALA A 25 -16.37 10.74 18.94
CA ALA A 25 -15.13 11.28 19.49
C ALA A 25 -15.33 12.77 19.78
N GLU A 26 -15.62 13.11 21.04
CA GLU A 26 -15.57 14.50 21.47
C GLU A 26 -14.13 15.04 21.27
N PRO A 27 -13.97 16.24 20.69
CA PRO A 27 -12.65 16.84 20.54
C PRO A 27 -12.05 17.09 21.92
N ASP A 28 -10.76 16.86 22.06
CA ASP A 28 -10.07 17.25 23.29
C ASP A 28 -10.08 18.77 23.48
N LYS A 29 -9.76 19.21 24.71
CA LYS A 29 -9.78 20.63 25.05
C LYS A 29 -8.85 21.47 24.17
N GLU A 30 -7.67 20.95 23.81
CA GLU A 30 -6.72 21.67 22.95
C GLU A 30 -7.31 21.88 21.55
N THR A 31 -7.98 20.87 21.00
CA THR A 31 -8.66 20.93 19.69
C THR A 31 -9.75 21.97 19.69
N GLU A 32 -10.59 22.01 20.72
CA GLU A 32 -11.67 23.01 20.85
C GLU A 32 -11.13 24.43 20.92
N GLU A 33 -10.08 24.66 21.72
CA GLU A 33 -9.43 25.97 21.81
C GLU A 33 -8.83 26.40 20.47
N LEU A 34 -8.15 25.49 19.77
CA LEU A 34 -7.59 25.76 18.44
C LEU A 34 -8.67 26.04 17.40
N MET A 35 -9.77 25.27 17.39
CA MET A 35 -10.88 25.50 16.46
C MET A 35 -11.52 26.86 16.69
N ALA A 36 -11.70 27.27 17.95
CA ALA A 36 -12.25 28.58 18.29
C ALA A 36 -11.32 29.73 17.84
N GLU A 37 -10.02 29.61 18.12
CA GLU A 37 -9.01 30.63 17.76
C GLU A 37 -8.90 30.81 16.24
N TYR A 38 -8.91 29.71 15.48
CA TYR A 38 -8.78 29.75 14.02
C TYR A 38 -10.11 29.88 13.28
N GLY A 39 -11.24 29.97 13.99
CA GLY A 39 -12.58 30.11 13.38
C GLY A 39 -13.00 28.91 12.53
N CYS A 40 -12.59 27.71 12.92
CA CYS A 40 -12.84 26.47 12.20
C CYS A 40 -14.32 26.04 12.29
N SER A 41 -15.00 25.86 11.15
CA SER A 41 -16.38 25.33 11.13
C SER A 41 -16.42 23.85 11.53
N ARG A 42 -17.42 23.45 12.32
CA ARG A 42 -17.64 22.05 12.69
C ARG A 42 -18.09 21.15 11.54
N ASP A 43 -18.53 21.73 10.42
CA ASP A 43 -18.98 20.99 9.24
C ASP A 43 -17.82 20.31 8.48
N TYR A 44 -16.58 20.70 8.77
CA TYR A 44 -15.37 20.19 8.13
C TYR A 44 -14.41 19.55 9.14
N GLY A 45 -13.54 18.68 8.67
CA GLY A 45 -12.44 18.13 9.48
C GLY A 45 -11.24 19.06 9.51
N TRP A 46 -10.57 19.15 10.66
CA TRP A 46 -9.39 19.98 10.88
C TRP A 46 -8.26 19.15 11.48
N LEU A 47 -7.04 19.38 11.00
CA LEU A 47 -5.83 18.76 11.52
C LEU A 47 -4.85 19.86 11.91
N PHE A 48 -4.53 19.93 13.20
CA PHE A 48 -3.52 20.84 13.74
C PHE A 48 -2.23 20.07 13.94
N LEU A 49 -1.18 20.50 13.24
CA LEU A 49 0.13 19.86 13.26
C LEU A 49 1.16 20.82 13.84
N ARG A 50 1.93 20.35 14.83
CA ARG A 50 3.10 21.05 15.34
C ARG A 50 4.31 20.19 15.09
N THR A 51 5.23 20.67 14.27
CA THR A 51 6.45 19.95 13.90
C THR A 51 7.68 20.78 14.26
N SER A 52 8.65 20.15 14.92
CA SER A 52 9.98 20.69 15.15
C SER A 52 10.97 19.98 14.25
N CYS A 53 11.88 20.73 13.65
CA CYS A 53 12.91 20.21 12.75
C CYS A 53 14.29 20.72 13.17
N GLU A 54 15.32 19.91 12.92
CA GLU A 54 16.71 20.31 13.07
C GLU A 54 17.10 21.27 11.96
N TRP A 55 18.02 22.17 12.31
CA TRP A 55 18.56 23.20 11.43
C TRP A 55 20.08 23.16 11.53
N GLU A 56 20.78 23.05 10.39
CA GLU A 56 22.24 23.08 10.37
C GLU A 56 22.80 24.51 10.41
N ASP A 57 22.13 25.44 9.72
CA ASP A 57 22.47 26.86 9.66
C ASP A 57 21.70 27.74 10.66
N SER A 58 21.98 29.05 10.62
CA SER A 58 21.24 30.04 11.42
C SER A 58 19.73 30.00 11.12
N PRO A 59 18.87 30.02 12.16
CA PRO A 59 17.43 29.93 11.96
C PRO A 59 16.88 31.14 11.20
N VAL A 60 16.08 30.89 10.17
CA VAL A 60 15.22 31.89 9.52
C VAL A 60 14.06 32.19 10.46
N LEU A 61 14.21 33.28 11.21
CA LEU A 61 13.21 33.78 12.16
C LEU A 61 12.06 34.54 11.48
N SER A 62 12.17 34.81 10.18
CA SER A 62 11.20 35.58 9.38
C SER A 62 10.92 34.90 8.04
N PRO A 63 10.28 33.71 8.04
CA PRO A 63 9.88 33.05 6.81
C PRO A 63 8.93 33.96 6.02
N LYS A 64 9.06 34.01 4.68
CA LYS A 64 8.28 34.92 3.81
C LYS A 64 7.18 34.22 3.02
N LYS A 65 7.29 32.90 2.89
CA LYS A 65 6.42 32.10 2.04
C LYS A 65 6.22 30.73 2.69
N LEU A 66 4.99 30.26 2.68
CA LEU A 66 4.62 28.91 3.04
C LEU A 66 3.91 28.26 1.85
N GLU A 67 4.31 27.04 1.53
CA GLU A 67 3.67 26.22 0.51
C GLU A 67 3.24 24.89 1.12
N CYS A 68 1.97 24.54 0.91
CA CYS A 68 1.40 23.28 1.31
C CYS A 68 0.83 22.59 0.08
N VAL A 69 1.23 21.35 -0.17
CA VAL A 69 0.69 20.52 -1.24
C VAL A 69 -0.11 19.40 -0.61
N LEU A 70 -1.41 19.41 -0.86
CA LEU A 70 -2.33 18.36 -0.45
C LEU A 70 -2.53 17.41 -1.62
N SER A 71 -1.89 16.25 -1.54
CA SER A 71 -1.99 15.19 -2.55
C SER A 71 -2.95 14.10 -2.07
N ALA A 72 -4.04 13.90 -2.81
CA ALA A 72 -4.92 12.77 -2.56
C ALA A 72 -4.17 11.45 -2.77
N ARG A 73 -4.37 10.50 -1.84
CA ARG A 73 -3.87 9.14 -2.00
C ARG A 73 -4.55 8.49 -3.20
N LYS A 74 -3.79 7.71 -3.98
CA LYS A 74 -4.34 6.85 -5.02
C LYS A 74 -5.28 5.83 -4.36
N ARG A 75 -6.44 5.61 -4.98
CA ARG A 75 -7.42 4.60 -4.54
C ARG A 75 -7.26 3.34 -5.39
N PRO A 76 -7.23 2.15 -4.77
CA PRO A 76 -7.21 0.90 -5.51
C PRO A 76 -8.58 0.63 -6.13
N VAL A 77 -8.62 0.34 -7.42
CA VAL A 77 -9.81 -0.05 -8.18
C VAL A 77 -9.49 -1.30 -8.98
N THR A 78 -10.25 -2.36 -8.76
CA THR A 78 -10.07 -3.62 -9.49
C THR A 78 -10.60 -3.47 -10.92
N ALA A 79 -9.75 -3.75 -11.90
CA ALA A 79 -10.07 -3.66 -13.32
C ALA A 79 -10.57 -4.99 -13.89
N ALA A 80 -9.91 -6.08 -13.52
CA ALA A 80 -10.23 -7.42 -14.00
C ALA A 80 -9.79 -8.49 -12.99
N HIS A 81 -10.41 -9.65 -13.10
CA HIS A 81 -10.00 -10.88 -12.42
C HIS A 81 -9.53 -11.89 -13.46
N PHE A 82 -8.52 -12.68 -13.11
CA PHE A 82 -8.03 -13.77 -13.93
C PHE A 82 -7.43 -14.85 -13.04
N ALA A 83 -7.41 -16.10 -13.48
CA ALA A 83 -6.78 -17.18 -12.74
C ALA A 83 -5.46 -17.56 -13.40
N THR A 84 -4.52 -18.14 -12.67
CA THR A 84 -3.42 -18.91 -13.27
C THR A 84 -3.42 -20.30 -12.69
N ASP A 85 -2.98 -21.27 -13.48
CA ASP A 85 -2.81 -22.66 -13.09
C ASP A 85 -1.43 -23.11 -13.55
N GLU A 86 -0.57 -23.59 -12.64
CA GLU A 86 0.77 -24.09 -12.97
C GLU A 86 0.73 -25.25 -13.98
N ARG A 87 -0.38 -25.97 -14.05
CA ARG A 87 -0.56 -27.13 -14.94
C ARG A 87 -0.98 -26.73 -16.36
N GLU A 88 -1.35 -25.47 -16.60
CA GLU A 88 -1.60 -24.98 -17.95
C GLU A 88 -0.28 -25.01 -18.76
N GLU A 89 -0.31 -25.57 -19.97
CA GLU A 89 0.88 -25.65 -20.83
C GLU A 89 1.44 -24.24 -21.11
N SER A 90 2.76 -24.07 -20.95
CA SER A 90 3.45 -22.77 -21.05
C SER A 90 3.34 -22.09 -22.42
N ASP A 91 2.77 -22.75 -23.42
CA ASP A 91 2.65 -22.26 -24.80
C ASP A 91 1.38 -21.42 -25.03
N THR A 92 0.46 -21.35 -24.05
CA THR A 92 -0.71 -20.47 -24.13
C THR A 92 -0.43 -19.15 -23.41
N GLU A 93 -0.03 -18.14 -24.18
CA GLU A 93 0.15 -16.78 -23.67
C GLU A 93 -1.17 -16.21 -23.15
N LYS A 94 -1.27 -16.03 -21.83
CA LYS A 94 -2.47 -15.51 -21.18
C LYS A 94 -2.49 -13.99 -21.22
N ARG A 95 -3.43 -13.44 -21.99
CA ARG A 95 -3.69 -11.99 -22.09
C ARG A 95 -4.98 -11.61 -21.37
N VAL A 96 -4.96 -10.49 -20.67
CA VAL A 96 -6.10 -9.92 -19.96
C VAL A 96 -6.26 -8.46 -20.38
N GLU A 97 -7.43 -8.13 -20.94
CA GLU A 97 -7.78 -6.75 -21.27
C GLU A 97 -8.24 -6.00 -20.02
N LEU A 98 -7.70 -4.80 -19.83
CA LEU A 98 -7.97 -3.93 -18.70
C LEU A 98 -8.44 -2.57 -19.22
N THR A 99 -9.41 -1.96 -18.53
CA THR A 99 -9.85 -0.60 -18.82
C THR A 99 -9.56 0.29 -17.62
N HIS A 100 -8.82 1.38 -17.82
CA HIS A 100 -8.50 2.32 -16.76
C HIS A 100 -9.76 3.06 -16.31
N PRO A 101 -10.12 3.03 -15.01
CA PRO A 101 -11.47 3.35 -14.56
C PRO A 101 -11.81 4.85 -14.60
N ILE A 102 -10.81 5.73 -14.73
CA ILE A 102 -11.02 7.19 -14.84
C ILE A 102 -10.90 7.68 -16.28
N THR A 103 -9.87 7.22 -17.00
CA THR A 103 -9.57 7.74 -18.35
C THR A 103 -10.28 6.96 -19.45
N GLY A 104 -10.65 5.71 -19.20
CA GLY A 104 -11.24 4.81 -20.20
C GLY A 104 -10.21 4.17 -21.13
N ASP A 105 -8.92 4.43 -20.93
CA ASP A 105 -7.85 3.86 -21.76
C ASP A 105 -7.77 2.34 -21.58
N THR A 106 -7.46 1.63 -22.66
CA THR A 106 -7.34 0.17 -22.67
C THR A 106 -5.89 -0.25 -22.53
N TYR A 107 -5.66 -1.26 -21.69
CA TYR A 107 -4.37 -1.88 -21.46
C TYR A 107 -4.49 -3.39 -21.62
N THR A 108 -3.40 -4.05 -22.01
CA THR A 108 -3.28 -5.50 -22.09
C THR A 108 -2.22 -5.94 -21.10
N LEU A 109 -2.63 -6.76 -20.12
CA LEU A 109 -1.73 -7.48 -19.24
C LEU A 109 -1.42 -8.83 -19.87
N THR A 110 -0.14 -9.15 -20.02
CA THR A 110 0.31 -10.42 -20.60
C THR A 110 1.12 -11.17 -19.55
N VAL A 111 0.64 -12.35 -19.16
CA VAL A 111 1.37 -13.24 -18.25
C VAL A 111 2.54 -13.86 -19.00
N ARG A 112 3.74 -13.76 -18.43
CA ARG A 112 5.00 -14.28 -18.98
C ARG A 112 5.41 -15.60 -18.34
N SER A 113 5.34 -15.69 -17.02
CA SER A 113 5.57 -16.94 -16.29
C SER A 113 4.70 -17.04 -15.05
N CYS A 114 4.42 -18.26 -14.63
CA CYS A 114 3.67 -18.58 -13.43
C CYS A 114 4.28 -19.84 -12.80
N GLU A 115 4.83 -19.72 -11.60
CA GLU A 115 5.62 -20.78 -10.95
C GLU A 115 5.22 -20.94 -9.48
N THR A 116 5.16 -22.16 -8.99
CA THR A 116 4.98 -22.42 -7.56
C THR A 116 6.32 -22.29 -6.84
N GLY A 117 6.34 -21.47 -5.79
CA GLY A 117 7.47 -21.25 -4.91
C GLY A 117 7.18 -21.71 -3.48
N GLN A 118 8.25 -22.00 -2.74
CA GLN A 118 8.18 -22.27 -1.31
C GLN A 118 9.19 -21.37 -0.59
N HIS A 119 8.72 -20.64 0.41
CA HIS A 119 9.61 -19.92 1.33
C HIS A 119 10.37 -20.94 2.16
N ASP A 120 11.67 -20.71 2.36
CA ASP A 120 12.61 -21.59 3.07
C ASP A 120 12.31 -21.82 4.57
N GLY A 121 11.20 -21.30 5.08
CA GLY A 121 10.80 -21.40 6.48
C GLY A 121 11.58 -20.49 7.45
N ASN A 122 12.56 -19.72 6.98
CA ASN A 122 13.30 -18.79 7.83
C ASN A 122 12.51 -17.50 8.04
N TRP A 123 11.61 -17.51 9.02
CA TRP A 123 10.76 -16.38 9.37
C TRP A 123 11.37 -15.42 10.41
N GLY A 124 12.66 -15.59 10.74
CA GLY A 124 13.36 -14.89 11.82
C GLY A 124 13.11 -15.51 13.20
N ASP A 125 13.29 -14.73 14.28
CA ASP A 125 13.03 -15.14 15.66
C ASP A 125 11.51 -15.27 15.93
N ARG A 126 10.88 -16.31 15.36
CA ARG A 126 9.48 -16.65 15.62
C ARG A 126 9.39 -17.85 16.55
N ASP A 127 8.34 -17.85 17.36
CA ASP A 127 8.04 -18.89 18.33
C ASP A 127 7.80 -20.25 17.62
N ASP A 128 8.55 -21.27 18.05
CA ASP A 128 8.51 -22.64 17.53
C ASP A 128 7.13 -23.31 17.68
N ASP A 129 6.25 -22.76 18.53
CA ASP A 129 4.88 -23.24 18.71
C ASP A 129 3.95 -22.91 17.53
N TRP A 130 4.39 -22.08 16.58
CA TRP A 130 3.60 -21.66 15.44
C TRP A 130 4.03 -22.33 14.13
N GLU A 131 3.04 -22.67 13.33
CA GLU A 131 3.18 -23.11 11.95
C GLU A 131 2.81 -21.94 11.02
N TYR A 132 3.67 -21.67 10.05
CA TYR A 132 3.51 -20.57 9.09
C TYR A 132 3.33 -21.15 7.69
N PRO A 133 2.40 -20.60 6.89
CA PRO A 133 2.28 -20.97 5.48
C PRO A 133 3.52 -20.52 4.71
N SER A 134 4.02 -21.35 3.81
CA SER A 134 5.26 -21.10 3.06
C SER A 134 5.12 -21.27 1.55
N TRP A 135 4.05 -21.90 1.07
CA TRP A 135 3.82 -22.07 -0.36
C TRP A 135 3.18 -20.84 -0.98
N TYR A 136 3.57 -20.48 -2.18
CA TYR A 136 2.99 -19.37 -2.94
C TYR A 136 3.14 -19.61 -4.43
N GLN A 137 2.45 -18.81 -5.23
CA GLN A 137 2.65 -18.74 -6.67
C GLN A 137 3.28 -17.39 -7.02
N ALA A 138 4.34 -17.41 -7.82
CA ALA A 138 4.98 -16.23 -8.39
C ALA A 138 4.53 -16.05 -9.84
N LEU A 139 4.15 -14.83 -10.18
CA LEU A 139 3.68 -14.43 -11.50
C LEU A 139 4.62 -13.35 -12.05
N THR A 140 5.10 -13.52 -13.28
CA THR A 140 5.70 -12.42 -14.04
C THR A 140 4.78 -12.00 -15.19
N TYR A 141 4.73 -10.70 -15.47
CA TYR A 141 3.83 -10.15 -16.49
C TYR A 141 4.36 -8.84 -17.07
N THR A 142 3.90 -8.51 -18.27
CA THR A 142 4.09 -7.21 -18.91
C THR A 142 2.75 -6.51 -19.08
N VAL A 143 2.77 -5.18 -19.30
CA VAL A 143 1.56 -4.39 -19.51
C VAL A 143 1.78 -3.39 -20.63
N GLU A 144 0.84 -3.35 -21.57
CA GLU A 144 0.87 -2.47 -22.74
C GLU A 144 -0.42 -1.66 -22.87
N PRO A 145 -0.39 -0.34 -23.10
CA PRO A 145 0.79 0.53 -23.10
C PRO A 145 1.51 0.58 -21.74
N GLU A 146 2.80 0.94 -21.76
CA GLU A 146 3.60 1.06 -20.54
C GLU A 146 3.00 2.10 -19.56
N LEU A 147 3.03 1.78 -18.27
CA LEU A 147 2.53 2.64 -17.19
C LEU A 147 3.47 2.61 -15.98
N PRO A 148 3.42 3.58 -15.06
CA PRO A 148 4.18 3.49 -13.82
C PRO A 148 3.85 2.21 -13.03
N ILE A 149 4.86 1.60 -12.39
CA ILE A 149 4.68 0.37 -11.59
C ILE A 149 3.71 0.58 -10.42
N GLU A 150 3.67 1.81 -9.91
CA GLU A 150 2.80 2.26 -8.81
C GLU A 150 1.35 2.51 -9.23
N ASP A 151 1.05 2.51 -10.53
CA ASP A 151 -0.30 2.77 -11.06
C ASP A 151 -1.12 1.50 -11.28
N LEU A 152 -0.47 0.34 -11.39
CA LEU A 152 -1.13 -0.94 -11.56
C LEU A 152 -0.35 -2.05 -10.87
N THR A 153 -1.04 -2.77 -10.00
CA THR A 153 -0.51 -3.97 -9.35
C THR A 153 -1.41 -5.17 -9.59
N VAL A 154 -0.83 -6.36 -9.60
CA VAL A 154 -1.55 -7.63 -9.58
C VAL A 154 -1.52 -8.18 -8.16
N GLN A 155 -2.66 -8.62 -7.67
CA GLN A 155 -2.84 -9.09 -6.29
C GLN A 155 -3.63 -10.38 -6.28
N ASP A 156 -3.31 -11.28 -5.34
CA ASP A 156 -4.14 -12.43 -5.03
C ASP A 156 -5.49 -11.98 -4.46
N CYS A 157 -6.57 -12.67 -4.84
CA CYS A 157 -7.90 -12.46 -4.29
C CYS A 157 -8.08 -13.14 -2.93
N ALA A 158 -7.28 -14.16 -2.63
CA ALA A 158 -7.32 -14.87 -1.36
C ALA A 158 -6.58 -14.12 -0.25
N LYS A 159 -7.04 -14.29 0.98
CA LYS A 159 -6.37 -13.78 2.19
C LYS A 159 -5.09 -14.56 2.54
N GLY A 160 -4.91 -15.74 1.95
CA GLY A 160 -3.89 -16.72 2.34
C GLY A 160 -4.15 -17.41 3.67
N GLY A 161 -3.26 -18.34 4.00
CA GLY A 161 -3.16 -18.95 5.31
C GLY A 161 -2.76 -17.92 6.35
N GLN A 162 -3.44 -17.97 7.50
CA GLN A 162 -2.98 -17.26 8.69
C GLN A 162 -2.08 -18.21 9.48
N PRO A 163 -1.02 -17.73 10.14
CA PRO A 163 -0.22 -18.55 11.05
C PRO A 163 -1.13 -19.26 12.06
N ARG A 164 -0.88 -20.53 12.32
CA ARG A 164 -1.67 -21.34 13.26
C ARG A 164 -0.78 -21.99 14.30
N ARG A 165 -1.31 -22.22 15.50
CA ARG A 165 -0.58 -22.97 16.53
C ARG A 165 -0.47 -24.44 16.10
N LYS A 166 0.70 -25.03 16.30
CA LYS A 166 0.88 -26.48 16.12
C LYS A 166 -0.03 -27.19 17.12
N GLU A 167 -0.80 -28.16 16.65
CA GLU A 167 -1.62 -28.99 17.54
C GLU A 167 -0.69 -29.74 18.51
N LYS A 168 -0.72 -29.35 19.79
CA LYS A 168 -0.13 -30.15 20.86
C LYS A 168 -1.16 -31.22 21.23
N GLU A 169 -0.76 -32.49 21.23
CA GLU A 169 -1.60 -33.57 21.75
C GLU A 169 -2.04 -33.21 23.20
N HIS A 170 -3.34 -32.87 23.33
CA HIS A 170 -4.08 -32.57 24.57
C HIS A 170 -3.42 -31.67 25.63
N LYS A 171 -3.99 -30.46 25.80
CA LYS A 171 -4.65 -30.04 27.05
C LYS A 171 -5.48 -28.77 26.82
N GLU A 172 -6.69 -28.78 27.38
CA GLU A 172 -7.62 -27.65 27.45
C GLU A 172 -6.93 -26.41 28.04
N ASP A 173 -7.05 -25.27 27.36
CA ASP A 173 -7.61 -24.03 27.90
C ASP A 173 -7.35 -22.83 26.98
N GLY A 174 -8.38 -21.99 26.83
CA GLY A 174 -8.23 -20.54 26.68
C GLY A 174 -8.27 -19.98 25.26
N GLU A 175 -9.37 -19.26 24.99
CA GLU A 175 -9.55 -18.31 23.88
C GLU A 175 -8.28 -17.51 23.56
N GLY A 176 -7.84 -17.56 22.31
CA GLY A 176 -6.54 -17.03 21.90
C GLY A 176 -6.57 -16.22 20.62
N SER A 177 -6.79 -14.91 20.77
CA SER A 177 -6.22 -13.79 20.01
C SER A 177 -6.03 -13.95 18.50
N SER A 178 -6.94 -13.35 17.74
CA SER A 178 -6.76 -13.07 16.30
C SER A 178 -5.69 -12.00 16.11
N LEU A 179 -4.44 -12.40 15.92
CA LEU A 179 -3.42 -11.53 15.32
C LEU A 179 -3.76 -11.37 13.83
N CYS A 180 -4.25 -10.19 13.45
CA CYS A 180 -4.47 -9.82 12.05
C CYS A 180 -3.14 -9.92 11.29
N ALA A 181 -2.97 -10.90 10.39
CA ALA A 181 -1.72 -11.04 9.66
C ALA A 181 -1.49 -9.85 8.72
N VAL A 182 -0.23 -9.41 8.76
CA VAL A 182 0.39 -8.53 7.79
C VAL A 182 0.41 -9.24 6.44
N SER A 183 -0.24 -8.67 5.43
CA SER A 183 -0.02 -9.04 4.04
C SER A 183 1.42 -8.66 3.68
N VAL A 184 2.30 -9.65 3.57
CA VAL A 184 3.65 -9.45 3.03
C VAL A 184 3.49 -9.32 1.51
N ALA A 185 3.48 -8.08 1.02
CA ALA A 185 3.71 -7.82 -0.39
C ALA A 185 5.20 -8.05 -0.66
N VAL A 186 5.57 -9.28 -1.04
CA VAL A 186 6.86 -9.51 -1.68
C VAL A 186 6.73 -8.89 -3.06
N VAL A 187 7.39 -7.75 -3.27
CA VAL A 187 7.60 -7.19 -4.61
C VAL A 187 9.05 -7.52 -4.97
N PRO A 188 9.34 -8.59 -5.73
CA PRO A 188 10.65 -8.77 -6.32
C PRO A 188 10.78 -7.77 -7.48
N SER A 189 11.34 -6.62 -7.13
CA SER A 189 12.53 -6.00 -7.72
C SER A 189 12.88 -6.15 -9.21
N TYR A 190 13.05 -4.96 -9.81
CA TYR A 190 13.77 -4.53 -11.02
C TYR A 190 13.20 -4.96 -12.39
N PRO A 191 12.89 -3.99 -13.29
CA PRO A 191 12.59 -4.32 -14.67
C PRO A 191 13.85 -4.94 -15.30
N GLN A 192 13.76 -6.23 -15.65
CA GLN A 192 14.68 -6.82 -16.60
C GLN A 192 14.17 -6.44 -17.98
N ASP A 193 14.96 -5.63 -18.69
CA ASP A 193 14.66 -5.18 -20.05
C ASP A 193 14.91 -6.36 -20.98
N GLU A 194 13.84 -7.04 -21.40
CA GLU A 194 13.93 -7.86 -22.62
C GLU A 194 13.88 -6.88 -23.80
N GLY A 195 14.69 -7.10 -24.82
CA GLY A 195 14.97 -6.10 -25.87
C GLY A 195 13.78 -5.59 -26.70
N ASP A 196 12.54 -5.88 -26.31
CA ASP A 196 11.28 -5.28 -26.79
C ASP A 196 10.92 -3.95 -26.08
N GLY A 197 11.60 -3.59 -24.99
CA GLY A 197 11.40 -2.34 -24.25
C GLY A 197 10.24 -2.38 -23.24
N LEU A 198 9.61 -3.53 -23.03
CA LEU A 198 8.55 -3.71 -22.04
C LEU A 198 9.12 -4.06 -20.67
N LYS A 199 8.66 -3.37 -19.64
CA LYS A 199 9.12 -3.64 -18.28
C LYS A 199 8.42 -4.86 -17.70
N ILE A 200 9.19 -5.92 -17.46
CA ILE A 200 8.72 -7.09 -16.70
C ILE A 200 8.39 -6.68 -15.26
N ARG A 201 7.21 -7.11 -14.80
CA ARG A 201 6.71 -6.94 -13.44
C ARG A 201 6.50 -8.29 -12.79
N ALA A 202 6.54 -8.33 -11.47
CA ALA A 202 6.29 -9.53 -10.69
C ALA A 202 5.18 -9.32 -9.64
N ALA A 203 4.46 -10.38 -9.32
CA ALA A 203 3.52 -10.46 -8.20
C ALA A 203 3.63 -11.83 -7.54
N CYS A 204 3.46 -11.88 -6.22
CA CYS A 204 3.36 -13.12 -5.47
C CYS A 204 1.95 -13.27 -4.91
N SER A 205 1.47 -14.51 -4.86
CA SER A 205 0.21 -14.82 -4.21
C SER A 205 0.33 -14.62 -2.71
N SER A 206 -0.80 -14.71 -2.01
CA SER A 206 -0.76 -14.96 -0.58
C SER A 206 -0.07 -16.31 -0.28
N LEU A 207 0.31 -16.53 0.97
CA LEU A 207 0.98 -17.78 1.38
C LEU A 207 -0.03 -18.86 1.75
N TYR A 208 0.30 -20.12 1.47
CA TYR A 208 -0.52 -21.31 1.73
C TYR A 208 0.28 -22.37 2.51
N PHE A 209 -0.42 -23.24 3.25
CA PHE A 209 0.20 -24.34 3.99
C PHE A 209 0.57 -25.53 3.09
N GLU A 210 -0.11 -25.65 1.95
CA GLU A 210 0.08 -26.70 0.96
C GLU A 210 0.40 -26.05 -0.40
N PRO A 211 1.06 -26.77 -1.33
CA PRO A 211 1.26 -26.30 -2.70
C PRO A 211 -0.03 -25.81 -3.33
N VAL A 212 0.05 -24.69 -4.06
CA VAL A 212 -1.10 -24.06 -4.72
C VAL A 212 -0.91 -24.11 -6.23
N ASP A 213 -1.68 -24.96 -6.90
CA ASP A 213 -1.62 -25.03 -8.37
C ASP A 213 -2.32 -23.85 -9.02
N LYS A 214 -3.45 -23.41 -8.44
CA LYS A 214 -4.35 -22.40 -9.01
C LYS A 214 -4.54 -21.21 -8.08
N VAL A 215 -4.31 -20.00 -8.60
CA VAL A 215 -4.53 -18.74 -7.90
C VAL A 215 -5.48 -17.85 -8.69
N GLU A 216 -6.41 -17.19 -8.00
CA GLU A 216 -7.24 -16.13 -8.57
C GLU A 216 -6.63 -14.76 -8.29
N TRP A 217 -6.27 -14.06 -9.34
CA TRP A 217 -5.65 -12.74 -9.32
C TRP A 217 -6.65 -11.67 -9.69
N ARG A 218 -6.35 -10.45 -9.23
CA ARG A 218 -6.99 -9.23 -9.69
C ARG A 218 -5.95 -8.20 -10.10
N ALA A 219 -6.20 -7.56 -11.23
CA ALA A 219 -5.44 -6.39 -11.67
C ALA A 219 -6.07 -5.13 -11.06
N VAL A 220 -5.26 -4.30 -10.38
CA VAL A 220 -5.73 -3.18 -9.56
C VAL A 220 -5.05 -1.88 -9.98
N PHE A 221 -5.83 -0.97 -10.58
CA PHE A 221 -5.37 0.39 -10.84
C PHE A 221 -5.36 1.22 -9.56
N HIS A 222 -4.34 2.04 -9.40
CA HIS A 222 -4.16 2.96 -8.28
C HIS A 222 -4.44 4.38 -8.77
N VAL A 223 -5.71 4.79 -8.71
CA VAL A 223 -6.17 5.99 -9.40
C VAL A 223 -6.30 7.20 -8.46
N LYS A 224 -5.92 8.38 -8.96
CA LYS A 224 -6.04 9.64 -8.23
C LYS A 224 -7.22 10.44 -8.76
N GLU A 225 -8.35 10.40 -8.06
CA GLU A 225 -9.57 11.12 -8.47
C GLU A 225 -9.49 12.64 -8.26
N LYS A 226 -8.66 13.10 -7.32
CA LYS A 226 -8.56 14.51 -6.94
C LYS A 226 -7.19 15.06 -7.32
N LYS A 227 -7.20 16.18 -8.05
CA LYS A 227 -5.99 16.95 -8.35
C LYS A 227 -5.32 17.40 -7.06
N GLU A 228 -4.01 17.62 -7.14
CA GLU A 228 -3.27 18.20 -6.03
C GLU A 228 -3.76 19.61 -5.75
N LEU A 229 -3.96 19.92 -4.48
CA LEU A 229 -4.28 21.27 -4.04
C LEU A 229 -3.00 21.89 -3.48
N CYS A 230 -2.47 22.86 -4.22
CA CYS A 230 -1.33 23.67 -3.77
C CYS A 230 -1.86 24.96 -3.14
N VAL A 231 -1.56 25.15 -1.86
CA VAL A 231 -1.86 26.37 -1.11
C VAL A 231 -0.55 27.11 -0.87
N THR A 232 -0.50 28.36 -1.29
CA THR A 232 0.65 29.24 -1.05
C THR A 232 0.21 30.44 -0.23
N ALA A 233 0.90 30.69 0.88
CA ALA A 233 0.70 31.87 1.72
C ALA A 233 1.96 32.72 1.75
N LYS A 234 1.80 34.05 1.69
CA LYS A 234 2.87 35.00 2.00
C LYS A 234 2.82 35.31 3.48
N LEU A 235 3.96 35.23 4.13
CA LEU A 235 4.13 35.53 5.55
C LEU A 235 4.70 36.96 5.65
N GLY A 236 4.10 37.76 6.53
CA GLY A 236 4.40 39.20 6.70
C GLY A 236 5.57 39.47 7.62
#